data_AF-A0AAD8JG74-F1
#
_entry.id   AF-A0AAD8JG74-F1
#
_cell.length_a   1.000
_cell.length_b   1.000
_cell.length_c   1.000
_cell.angle_alpha   90.00
_cell.angle_beta   90.00
_cell.angle_gamma   90.00
#
_symmetry.space_group_name_H-M   'P 1'
#
loop_
_entity.id
_entity.type
_entity.pdbx_description
1 polymer ?
#
loop_
_entity_poly.entity_id
_entity_poly.type
_entity_poly.pdbx_seq_one_letter_code
_entity_poly.pdbx_strand_id
1 'polypeptide(L)'
;MCPVFTSGKKISYGLQRINKKNPSSTINLENCSNIIIEIAYVVNVNWNSFFFLFLENYGVRKLEAVFAVLISTMALSFAWMFVDTKPNGKELLVGLLVPKLGRKTIQKAVGIVGCVITPHNVYLHSALVQSRKVDPTKKGRVQEALNYYTIECSVAVFVMFVINLCVTTVFAKGFYNTKEANSLGLLNAGKFLQERYGGGVFPILYIWGIGLLAAGQGSTLTGTYAGQFIMEGFLQLGMRKWLRSLITRSCAIVPTMIVAYAAFILYLISHGNSWFSGLRTKRLGYTAK
;
A
#
# COMPACT_ATOMS: atom_id res chain seq x y z
N MET A 1 1.68 -4.87 6.17
CA MET A 1 2.18 -3.58 5.66
C MET A 1 2.45 -3.55 4.14
N CYS A 2 2.04 -4.54 3.34
CA CYS A 2 2.49 -4.69 1.93
C CYS A 2 1.53 -4.34 0.76
N PRO A 3 0.25 -3.91 0.89
CA PRO A 3 -0.56 -3.67 -0.31
C PRO A 3 -0.44 -2.27 -0.91
N VAL A 4 0.25 -1.32 -0.26
CA VAL A 4 0.16 0.11 -0.63
C VAL A 4 0.96 0.49 -1.89
N PHE A 5 2.04 -0.25 -2.21
CA PHE A 5 2.87 0.08 -3.37
C PHE A 5 2.40 -0.50 -4.71
N THR A 6 1.33 -1.28 -4.74
CA THR A 6 0.68 -1.72 -5.99
C THR A 6 -0.43 -0.76 -6.45
N SER A 7 -0.52 0.44 -5.86
CA SER A 7 -1.58 1.40 -6.17
C SER A 7 -1.40 2.06 -7.55
N GLY A 8 -0.16 2.36 -7.99
CA GLY A 8 0.11 2.94 -9.31
C GLY A 8 -0.41 2.10 -10.49
N LYS A 9 -0.28 0.77 -10.41
CA LYS A 9 -0.76 -0.15 -11.46
C LYS A 9 -2.29 -0.26 -11.52
N LYS A 10 -3.03 -0.07 -10.42
CA LYS A 10 -4.50 -0.18 -10.42
C LYS A 10 -5.22 1.14 -10.73
N ILE A 11 -4.53 2.28 -10.59
CA ILE A 11 -5.06 3.61 -10.94
C ILE A 11 -5.31 3.72 -12.46
N SER A 12 -4.35 3.29 -13.28
CA SER A 12 -4.48 3.36 -14.75
C SER A 12 -5.56 2.41 -15.30
N TYR A 13 -5.65 1.18 -14.78
CA TYR A 13 -6.64 0.19 -15.25
C TYR A 13 -8.07 0.42 -14.71
N GLY A 14 -8.23 1.08 -13.55
CA GLY A 14 -9.54 1.36 -12.95
C GLY A 14 -10.32 2.47 -13.67
N LEU A 15 -9.62 3.50 -14.15
CA LEU A 15 -10.20 4.61 -14.90
C LEU A 15 -10.67 4.18 -16.30
N GLN A 16 -9.98 3.24 -16.95
CA GLN A 16 -10.37 2.70 -18.26
C GLN A 16 -11.73 1.99 -18.28
N ARG A 17 -12.24 1.46 -17.15
CA ARG A 17 -13.52 0.73 -17.12
C ARG A 17 -14.76 1.59 -16.86
N ILE A 18 -14.62 2.77 -16.27
CA ILE A 18 -15.76 3.63 -15.90
C ILE A 18 -16.26 4.42 -17.13
N ASN A 19 -15.43 4.58 -18.15
CA ASN A 19 -15.63 5.61 -19.18
C ASN A 19 -16.15 5.10 -20.54
N LYS A 20 -16.93 4.01 -20.54
CA LYS A 20 -17.49 3.44 -21.78
C LYS A 20 -18.76 4.16 -22.28
N LYS A 21 -19.14 5.31 -21.70
CA LYS A 21 -20.47 5.92 -21.90
C LYS A 21 -20.50 7.32 -22.55
N ASN A 22 -19.40 8.04 -22.75
CA ASN A 22 -19.39 9.27 -23.56
C ASN A 22 -17.95 9.67 -24.00
N PRO A 23 -17.60 9.66 -25.30
CA PRO A 23 -16.20 9.72 -25.76
C PRO A 23 -15.62 11.12 -26.10
N SER A 24 -16.42 12.20 -26.11
CA SER A 24 -15.98 13.48 -26.71
C SER A 24 -15.50 14.55 -25.72
N SER A 25 -16.01 14.57 -24.49
CA SER A 25 -15.67 15.56 -23.43
C SER A 25 -14.75 15.00 -22.34
N THR A 26 -14.44 13.71 -22.41
CA THR A 26 -13.75 12.90 -21.40
C THR A 26 -12.23 12.85 -21.59
N ILE A 27 -11.75 13.17 -22.79
CA ILE A 27 -10.32 13.13 -23.17
C ILE A 27 -9.50 14.19 -22.41
N ASN A 28 -10.09 15.37 -22.13
CA ASN A 28 -9.42 16.42 -21.35
C ASN A 28 -9.41 16.11 -19.84
N LEU A 29 -10.44 15.44 -19.33
CA LEU A 29 -10.54 15.10 -17.90
C LEU A 29 -9.64 13.92 -17.51
N GLU A 30 -9.48 12.91 -18.37
CA GLU A 30 -8.56 11.78 -18.13
C GLU A 30 -7.09 12.22 -18.16
N ASN A 31 -6.71 13.07 -19.12
CA ASN A 31 -5.36 13.64 -19.16
C ASN A 31 -5.08 14.53 -17.95
N CYS A 32 -6.03 15.39 -17.55
CA CYS A 32 -5.89 16.19 -16.32
C CYS A 32 -5.82 15.31 -15.08
N SER A 33 -6.67 14.29 -14.94
CA SER A 33 -6.69 13.43 -13.75
C SER A 33 -5.40 12.60 -13.64
N ASN A 34 -4.86 12.10 -14.75
CA ASN A 34 -3.58 11.37 -14.75
C ASN A 34 -2.40 12.29 -14.43
N ILE A 35 -2.35 13.51 -15.00
CA ILE A 35 -1.32 14.51 -14.68
C ILE A 35 -1.41 14.93 -13.21
N ILE A 36 -2.61 15.14 -12.67
CA ILE A 36 -2.82 15.46 -11.24
C ILE A 36 -2.35 14.32 -10.33
N ILE A 37 -2.60 13.07 -10.71
CA ILE A 37 -2.12 11.91 -9.96
C ILE A 37 -0.59 11.83 -9.98
N GLU A 38 0.05 12.01 -11.13
CA GLU A 38 1.51 12.01 -11.26
C GLU A 38 2.15 13.16 -10.47
N ILE A 39 1.60 14.37 -10.56
CA ILE A 39 2.06 15.53 -9.77
C ILE A 39 1.85 15.28 -8.28
N ALA A 40 0.69 14.79 -7.87
CA ALA A 40 0.42 14.45 -6.47
C ALA A 40 1.40 13.39 -5.96
N TYR A 41 1.78 12.42 -6.80
CA TYR A 41 2.74 11.38 -6.45
C TYR A 41 4.15 11.94 -6.27
N VAL A 42 4.62 12.79 -7.20
CA VAL A 42 5.93 13.44 -7.12
C VAL A 42 6.00 14.40 -5.91
N VAL A 43 4.95 15.17 -5.65
CA VAL A 43 4.86 16.07 -4.50
C VAL A 43 4.87 15.27 -3.19
N ASN A 44 4.12 14.17 -3.10
CA ASN A 44 4.09 13.31 -1.92
C ASN A 44 5.47 12.64 -1.68
N VAL A 45 6.16 12.27 -2.75
CA VAL A 45 7.52 11.70 -2.68
C VAL A 45 8.53 12.71 -2.13
N ASN A 46 8.48 13.95 -2.60
CA ASN A 46 9.36 15.03 -2.13
C ASN A 46 9.06 15.38 -0.66
N TRP A 47 7.78 15.50 -0.30
CA TRP A 47 7.37 15.77 1.08
C TRP A 47 7.81 14.67 2.04
N ASN A 48 7.64 13.40 1.67
CA ASN A 48 8.04 12.27 2.50
C ASN A 48 9.56 12.17 2.68
N SER A 49 10.33 12.56 1.66
CA SER A 49 11.80 12.57 1.75
C SER A 49 12.27 13.71 2.66
N PHE A 50 11.62 14.88 2.59
CA PHE A 50 11.89 16.00 3.48
C PHE A 50 11.47 15.69 4.93
N PHE A 51 10.28 15.13 5.12
CA PHE A 51 9.77 14.70 6.42
C PHE A 51 10.67 13.64 7.06
N PHE A 52 11.17 12.68 6.28
CA PHE A 52 12.13 11.68 6.75
C PHE A 52 13.44 12.31 7.25
N LEU A 53 14.04 13.21 6.47
CA LEU A 53 15.25 13.92 6.88
C LEU A 53 15.05 14.76 8.14
N PHE A 54 13.91 15.44 8.21
CA PHE A 54 13.55 16.21 9.40
C PHE A 54 13.44 15.31 10.62
N LEU A 55 12.73 14.18 10.52
CA LEU A 55 12.56 13.23 11.62
C LEU A 55 13.86 12.63 12.13
N GLU A 56 14.79 12.33 11.22
CA GLU A 56 16.05 11.66 11.57
C GLU A 56 17.03 12.60 12.30
N ASN A 57 16.99 13.91 12.01
CA ASN A 57 17.76 14.91 12.77
C ASN A 57 17.38 14.97 14.25
N TYR A 58 16.19 14.49 14.64
CA TYR A 58 15.72 14.47 16.03
C TYR A 58 16.03 13.15 16.77
N GLY A 59 16.67 12.18 16.10
CA GLY A 59 17.17 10.93 16.71
C GLY A 59 16.17 9.76 16.77
N VAL A 60 16.70 8.56 17.00
CA VAL A 60 16.00 7.26 16.89
C VAL A 60 14.76 7.16 17.79
N ARG A 61 14.76 7.77 18.98
CA ARG A 61 13.61 7.73 19.90
C ARG A 61 12.37 8.45 19.37
N LYS A 62 12.54 9.58 18.67
CA LYS A 62 11.42 10.32 18.08
C LYS A 62 10.86 9.58 16.86
N LEU A 63 11.73 8.86 16.15
CA LEU A 63 11.32 7.98 15.07
C LEU A 63 10.40 6.86 15.53
N GLU A 64 10.79 6.18 16.60
CA GLU A 64 10.00 5.11 17.22
C GLU A 64 8.61 5.62 17.63
N ALA A 65 8.55 6.83 18.20
CA ALA A 65 7.28 7.47 18.53
C ALA A 65 6.40 7.75 17.28
N VAL A 66 6.98 8.16 16.17
CA VAL A 66 6.22 8.37 14.92
C VAL A 66 5.71 7.04 14.35
N PHE A 67 6.51 5.97 14.40
CA PHE A 67 6.02 4.63 14.03
C PHE A 67 4.88 4.18 14.94
N ALA A 68 4.98 4.40 16.25
CA ALA A 68 3.93 4.10 17.19
C ALA A 68 2.64 4.87 16.87
N VAL A 69 2.72 6.16 16.53
CA VAL A 69 1.56 6.96 16.11
C VAL A 69 0.94 6.45 14.81
N LEU A 70 1.75 6.11 13.81
CA LEU A 70 1.28 5.59 12.52
C LEU A 70 0.58 4.24 12.67
N ILE A 71 1.19 3.32 13.43
CA ILE A 71 0.62 1.99 13.71
C ILE A 71 -0.65 2.14 14.54
N SER A 72 -0.67 3.01 15.55
CA SER A 72 -1.85 3.26 16.38
C SER A 72 -3.00 3.85 15.55
N THR A 73 -2.72 4.81 14.68
CA THR A 73 -3.73 5.40 13.77
C THR A 73 -4.32 4.33 12.85
N MET A 74 -3.47 3.45 12.30
CA MET A 74 -3.90 2.33 11.48
C MET A 74 -4.76 1.32 12.27
N ALA A 75 -4.31 0.97 13.48
CA ALA A 75 -5.01 0.04 14.36
C ALA A 75 -6.39 0.57 14.76
N LEU A 76 -6.48 1.83 15.19
CA LEU A 76 -7.73 2.47 15.57
C LEU A 76 -8.70 2.57 14.38
N SER A 77 -8.21 2.93 13.20
CA SER A 77 -9.03 3.03 11.99
C SER A 77 -9.66 1.68 11.62
N PHE A 78 -8.86 0.60 11.63
CA PHE A 78 -9.34 -0.73 11.29
C PHE A 78 -10.16 -1.39 12.41
N ALA A 79 -9.82 -1.12 13.67
CA ALA A 79 -10.62 -1.56 14.81
C ALA A 79 -12.01 -0.90 14.79
N TRP A 80 -12.08 0.39 14.50
CA TRP A 80 -13.36 1.10 14.36
C TRP A 80 -14.22 0.48 13.26
N MET A 81 -13.65 0.23 12.08
CA MET A 81 -14.36 -0.44 10.98
C MET A 81 -14.82 -1.86 11.37
N PHE A 82 -14.03 -2.59 12.15
CA PHE A 82 -14.40 -3.92 12.62
C PHE A 82 -15.61 -3.88 13.57
N VAL A 83 -15.63 -2.93 14.52
CA VAL A 83 -16.75 -2.76 15.46
C VAL A 83 -18.02 -2.33 14.72
N ASP A 84 -17.91 -1.39 13.79
CA ASP A 84 -19.07 -0.86 13.05
C ASP A 84 -19.68 -1.92 12.11
N THR A 85 -18.85 -2.73 11.47
CA THR A 85 -19.32 -3.81 10.61
C THR A 85 -19.91 -5.01 11.37
N LYS A 86 -19.75 -5.10 12.70
CA LYS A 86 -20.30 -6.17 13.58
C LYS A 86 -20.20 -7.60 12.99
N PRO A 87 -19.01 -8.13 12.70
CA PRO A 87 -18.86 -9.47 12.15
C PRO A 87 -19.26 -10.58 13.13
N ASN A 88 -19.65 -11.74 12.61
CA ASN A 88 -20.01 -12.89 13.42
C ASN A 88 -18.74 -13.47 14.10
N GLY A 89 -18.57 -13.19 15.40
CA GLY A 89 -17.40 -13.62 16.16
C GLY A 89 -17.24 -15.14 16.24
N LYS A 90 -18.35 -15.90 16.17
CA LYS A 90 -18.30 -17.37 16.19
C LYS A 90 -17.65 -17.92 14.92
N GLU A 91 -18.03 -17.41 13.75
CA GLU A 91 -17.42 -17.80 12.47
C GLU A 91 -15.96 -17.39 12.39
N LEU A 92 -15.60 -16.22 12.94
CA LEU A 92 -14.22 -15.76 13.02
C LEU A 92 -13.35 -16.71 13.85
N LEU A 93 -13.84 -17.13 15.02
CA LEU A 93 -13.12 -18.05 15.92
C LEU A 93 -12.94 -19.43 15.28
N VAL A 94 -13.99 -19.95 14.62
CA VAL A 94 -13.91 -21.23 13.90
C VAL A 94 -12.94 -21.14 12.73
N GLY A 95 -12.94 -20.03 11.98
CA GLY A 95 -11.99 -19.79 10.89
C GLY A 95 -10.55 -19.64 11.36
N LEU A 96 -10.34 -19.17 12.60
CA LEU A 96 -9.02 -19.08 13.21
C LEU A 96 -8.49 -20.44 13.67
N LEU A 97 -9.36 -21.30 14.20
CA LEU A 97 -8.99 -22.61 14.76
C LEU A 97 -8.91 -23.72 13.70
N VAL A 98 -9.69 -23.64 12.62
CA VAL A 98 -9.78 -24.70 11.60
C VAL A 98 -9.43 -24.15 10.20
N PRO A 99 -8.13 -24.12 9.83
CA PRO A 99 -7.71 -23.66 8.52
C PRO A 99 -8.07 -24.67 7.42
N LYS A 100 -8.99 -24.31 6.52
CA LYS A 100 -9.32 -25.09 5.32
C LYS A 100 -8.66 -24.46 4.09
N LEU A 101 -7.64 -25.13 3.53
CA LEU A 101 -6.91 -24.65 2.36
C LEU A 101 -7.31 -25.45 1.10
N GLY A 102 -7.96 -24.78 0.15
CA GLY A 102 -8.20 -25.31 -1.19
C GLY A 102 -7.11 -24.88 -2.19
N ARG A 103 -6.96 -25.59 -3.32
CA ARG A 103 -5.94 -25.30 -4.36
C ARG A 103 -5.94 -23.83 -4.85
N LYS A 104 -7.12 -23.21 -4.98
CA LYS A 104 -7.26 -21.79 -5.39
C LYS A 104 -6.95 -20.79 -4.25
N THR A 105 -7.00 -21.24 -3.00
CA THR A 105 -6.76 -20.40 -1.80
C THR A 105 -5.28 -20.39 -1.41
N ILE A 106 -4.53 -21.45 -1.74
CA ILE A 106 -3.10 -21.56 -1.43
C ILE A 106 -2.30 -20.38 -2.02
N GLN A 107 -2.55 -19.97 -3.28
CA GLN A 107 -1.87 -18.81 -3.87
C GLN A 107 -2.12 -17.52 -3.09
N LYS A 108 -3.35 -17.30 -2.61
CA LYS A 108 -3.71 -16.13 -1.80
C LYS A 108 -3.06 -16.20 -0.42
N ALA A 109 -3.06 -17.38 0.20
CA ALA A 109 -2.45 -17.61 1.51
C ALA A 109 -0.94 -17.36 1.48
N VAL A 110 -0.22 -17.90 0.48
CA VAL A 110 1.22 -17.64 0.28
C VAL A 110 1.47 -16.15 0.06
N GLY A 111 0.62 -15.46 -0.69
CA GLY A 111 0.68 -14.01 -0.86
C GLY A 111 0.57 -13.24 0.46
N ILE A 112 -0.35 -13.63 1.34
CA ILE A 112 -0.51 -13.04 2.68
C ILE A 112 0.73 -13.29 3.53
N VAL A 113 1.25 -14.53 3.54
CA VAL A 113 2.46 -14.89 4.30
C VAL A 113 3.66 -14.06 3.84
N GLY A 114 3.89 -13.95 2.54
CA GLY A 114 4.98 -13.12 1.99
C GLY A 114 4.80 -11.62 2.27
N CYS A 115 3.56 -11.14 2.38
CA CYS A 115 3.29 -9.74 2.77
C CYS A 115 3.51 -9.47 4.26
N VAL A 116 3.47 -10.51 5.11
CA VAL A 116 3.72 -10.40 6.56
C VAL A 116 5.20 -10.55 6.86
N ILE A 117 5.86 -11.54 6.24
CA ILE A 117 7.28 -11.82 6.42
C ILE A 117 8.04 -11.05 5.35
N THR A 118 8.32 -9.76 5.62
CA THR A 118 9.14 -8.97 4.72
C THR A 118 10.61 -9.03 5.13
N PRO A 119 11.54 -9.37 4.21
CA PRO A 119 12.94 -9.58 4.56
C PRO A 119 13.61 -8.33 5.13
N HIS A 120 13.25 -7.14 4.61
CA HIS A 120 13.80 -5.87 5.10
C HIS A 120 13.48 -5.59 6.57
N ASN A 121 12.35 -6.10 7.11
CA ASN A 121 12.01 -5.94 8.52
C ASN A 121 12.93 -6.78 9.42
N VAL A 122 13.37 -7.96 8.96
CA VAL A 122 14.32 -8.81 9.69
C VAL A 122 15.67 -8.10 9.85
N TYR A 123 16.16 -7.49 8.76
CA TYR A 123 17.41 -6.71 8.78
C TYR A 123 17.30 -5.45 9.65
N LEU A 124 16.20 -4.70 9.50
CA LEU A 124 15.96 -3.51 10.31
C LEU A 124 15.90 -3.83 11.80
N HIS A 125 15.17 -4.89 12.17
CA HIS A 125 15.04 -5.30 13.56
C HIS A 125 16.38 -5.70 14.16
N SER A 126 17.18 -6.47 13.42
CA SER A 126 18.52 -6.87 13.84
C SER A 126 19.43 -5.66 14.10
N ALA A 127 19.34 -4.63 13.26
CA ALA A 127 20.13 -3.41 13.41
C ALA A 127 19.63 -2.50 14.56
N LEU A 128 18.31 -2.42 14.77
CA LEU A 128 17.73 -1.67 15.89
C LEU A 128 18.14 -2.26 17.25
N VAL A 129 18.17 -3.59 17.37
CA VAL A 129 18.66 -4.27 18.58
C VAL A 129 20.13 -3.90 18.86
N GLN A 130 20.97 -3.87 17.82
CA GLN A 130 22.39 -3.50 17.95
C GLN A 130 22.62 -2.00 18.24
N SER A 131 21.65 -1.14 17.93
CA SER A 131 21.78 0.31 18.15
C SER A 131 21.69 0.73 19.62
N ARG A 132 21.17 -0.13 20.52
CA ARG A 132 21.14 0.15 21.96
C ARG A 132 22.44 -0.34 22.62
N LYS A 133 22.97 0.48 23.54
CA LYS A 133 24.18 0.15 24.31
C LYS A 133 23.87 -0.98 25.30
N VAL A 134 24.22 -2.22 24.95
CA VAL A 134 24.21 -3.37 25.86
C VAL A 134 25.65 -3.84 26.03
N ASP A 135 26.11 -3.97 27.28
CA ASP A 135 27.44 -4.50 27.57
C ASP A 135 27.49 -6.00 27.26
N PRO A 136 28.21 -6.46 26.21
CA PRO A 136 28.22 -7.88 25.83
C PRO A 136 28.97 -8.77 26.82
N THR A 137 29.75 -8.17 27.74
CA THR A 137 30.56 -8.87 28.74
C THR A 137 29.74 -9.43 29.90
N LYS A 138 28.56 -8.87 30.17
CA LYS A 138 27.67 -9.30 31.27
C LYS A 138 26.54 -10.16 30.74
N LYS A 139 26.70 -11.49 30.80
CA LYS A 139 25.69 -12.47 30.34
C LYS A 139 24.28 -12.19 30.87
N GLY A 140 24.14 -11.80 32.15
CA GLY A 140 22.84 -11.47 32.74
C GLY A 140 22.13 -10.27 32.07
N ARG A 141 22.87 -9.22 31.73
CA ARG A 141 22.32 -8.04 31.03
C ARG A 141 21.93 -8.33 29.59
N VAL A 142 22.68 -9.21 28.93
CA VAL A 142 22.35 -9.67 27.57
C VAL A 142 21.06 -10.48 27.57
N GLN A 143 20.90 -11.42 28.52
CA GLN A 143 19.68 -12.23 28.66
C GLN A 143 18.45 -11.37 28.96
N GLU A 144 18.59 -10.40 29.86
CA GLU A 144 17.54 -9.44 30.19
C GLU A 144 17.14 -8.60 28.97
N ALA A 145 18.12 -8.05 28.24
CA ALA A 145 17.86 -7.32 27.01
C ALA A 145 17.12 -8.18 25.97
N LEU A 146 17.57 -9.42 25.73
CA LEU A 146 16.93 -10.35 24.79
C LEU A 146 15.47 -10.66 25.15
N ASN A 147 15.17 -10.81 26.44
CA ASN A 147 13.79 -11.03 26.90
C ASN A 147 12.91 -9.80 26.62
N TYR A 148 13.38 -8.59 26.94
CA TYR A 148 12.65 -7.36 26.62
C TYR A 148 12.40 -7.22 25.12
N TYR A 149 13.43 -7.47 24.29
CA TYR A 149 13.28 -7.41 22.84
C TYR A 149 12.29 -8.45 22.31
N THR A 150 12.31 -9.66 22.84
CA THR A 150 11.40 -10.72 22.42
C THR A 150 9.96 -10.36 22.77
N ILE A 151 9.71 -9.78 23.95
CA ILE A 151 8.38 -9.29 24.34
C ILE A 151 7.94 -8.15 23.42
N GLU A 152 8.79 -7.16 23.19
CA GLU A 152 8.50 -6.02 22.30
C GLU A 152 8.15 -6.48 20.87
N CYS A 153 8.95 -7.39 20.30
CA CYS A 153 8.69 -8.00 19.00
C CYS A 153 7.35 -8.74 18.97
N SER A 154 7.12 -9.57 19.99
CA SER A 154 5.94 -10.43 20.04
C SER A 154 4.67 -9.60 20.11
N VAL A 155 4.67 -8.53 20.92
CA VAL A 155 3.56 -7.58 21.01
C VAL A 155 3.34 -6.87 19.68
N ALA A 156 4.40 -6.38 19.02
CA ALA A 156 4.28 -5.69 17.73
C ALA A 156 3.70 -6.60 16.63
N VAL A 157 4.20 -7.83 16.53
CA VAL A 157 3.70 -8.82 15.56
C VAL A 157 2.26 -9.24 15.89
N PHE A 158 1.93 -9.37 17.17
CA PHE A 158 0.56 -9.67 17.61
C PHE A 158 -0.43 -8.55 17.23
N VAL A 159 -0.07 -7.28 17.44
CA VAL A 159 -0.87 -6.13 17.00
C VAL A 159 -1.07 -6.16 15.47
N MET A 160 -0.01 -6.44 14.70
CA MET A 160 -0.11 -6.56 13.24
C MET A 160 -1.05 -7.71 12.82
N PHE A 161 -0.99 -8.83 13.53
CA PHE A 161 -1.88 -9.96 13.32
C PHE A 161 -3.35 -9.57 13.55
N VAL A 162 -3.65 -8.89 14.67
CA VAL A 162 -5.00 -8.40 14.99
C VAL A 162 -5.50 -7.44 13.91
N ILE A 163 -4.68 -6.50 13.45
CA ILE A 163 -5.06 -5.57 12.38
C ILE A 163 -5.41 -6.33 11.09
N ASN A 164 -4.54 -7.25 10.66
CA ASN A 164 -4.78 -8.05 9.46
C ASN A 164 -6.05 -8.91 9.57
N LEU A 165 -6.32 -9.46 10.76
CA LEU A 165 -7.54 -10.19 11.06
C LEU A 165 -8.78 -9.29 10.94
N CYS A 166 -8.75 -8.11 11.55
CA CYS A 166 -9.85 -7.13 11.48
C CYS A 166 -10.16 -6.74 10.02
N VAL A 167 -9.13 -6.34 9.26
CA VAL A 167 -9.29 -5.94 7.86
C VAL A 167 -9.84 -7.09 7.02
N THR A 168 -9.25 -8.27 7.12
CA THR A 168 -9.67 -9.43 6.32
C THR A 168 -11.12 -9.81 6.63
N THR A 169 -11.54 -9.73 7.89
CA THR A 169 -12.90 -10.05 8.32
C THR A 169 -13.92 -9.03 7.79
N VAL A 170 -13.60 -7.74 7.84
CA VAL A 170 -14.46 -6.66 7.30
C VAL A 170 -14.72 -6.88 5.80
N PHE A 171 -13.67 -7.19 5.04
CA PHE A 171 -13.81 -7.47 3.60
C PHE A 171 -14.49 -8.82 3.32
N ALA A 172 -14.23 -9.84 4.12
CA ALA A 172 -14.92 -11.12 3.98
C ALA A 172 -16.43 -10.94 4.21
N LYS A 173 -16.85 -10.26 5.29
CA LYS A 173 -18.27 -10.01 5.53
C LYS A 173 -18.92 -9.19 4.43
N GLY A 174 -18.23 -8.18 3.91
CA GLY A 174 -18.78 -7.29 2.89
C GLY A 174 -18.94 -7.93 1.52
N PHE A 175 -18.00 -8.80 1.12
CA PHE A 175 -17.81 -9.18 -0.29
C PHE A 175 -17.60 -10.67 -0.54
N TYR A 176 -17.60 -11.52 0.49
CA TYR A 176 -17.46 -12.96 0.28
C TYR A 176 -18.67 -13.49 -0.51
N ASN A 177 -18.40 -14.25 -1.58
CA ASN A 177 -19.37 -14.76 -2.56
C ASN A 177 -20.15 -13.72 -3.41
N THR A 178 -19.74 -12.44 -3.45
CA THR A 178 -20.37 -11.46 -4.36
C THR A 178 -19.64 -11.38 -5.70
N LYS A 179 -20.38 -11.01 -6.77
CA LYS A 179 -19.78 -10.78 -8.12
C LYS A 179 -18.78 -9.62 -8.12
N GLU A 180 -18.93 -8.69 -7.16
CA GLU A 180 -18.07 -7.53 -6.94
C GLU A 180 -16.69 -7.89 -6.37
N ALA A 181 -16.53 -9.09 -5.79
CA ALA A 181 -15.25 -9.57 -5.27
C ALA A 181 -14.13 -9.61 -6.33
N ASN A 182 -14.49 -9.78 -7.61
CA ASN A 182 -13.53 -9.82 -8.72
C ASN A 182 -13.10 -8.42 -9.21
N SER A 183 -13.91 -7.38 -8.98
CA SER A 183 -13.59 -5.98 -9.34
C SER A 183 -13.01 -5.17 -8.19
N LEU A 184 -12.86 -5.79 -7.02
CA LEU A 184 -12.35 -5.15 -5.81
C LEU A 184 -10.87 -4.73 -5.97
N GLY A 185 -10.66 -3.42 -5.96
CA GLY A 185 -9.36 -2.76 -6.03
C GLY A 185 -9.20 -1.76 -4.90
N LEU A 186 -7.95 -1.42 -4.57
CA LEU A 186 -7.61 -0.54 -3.44
C LEU A 186 -8.35 0.81 -3.47
N LEU A 187 -8.55 1.37 -4.66
CA LEU A 187 -9.23 2.65 -4.89
C LEU A 187 -10.75 2.56 -4.70
N ASN A 188 -11.33 1.45 -5.13
CA ASN A 188 -12.78 1.25 -5.08
C ASN A 188 -13.21 0.66 -3.73
N ALA A 189 -12.28 0.02 -2.99
CA ALA A 189 -12.53 -0.61 -1.71
C ALA A 189 -13.17 0.36 -0.71
N GLY A 190 -12.68 1.59 -0.61
CA GLY A 190 -13.26 2.60 0.27
C GLY A 190 -14.69 2.99 -0.13
N LYS A 191 -14.97 3.13 -1.44
CA LYS A 191 -16.32 3.43 -1.94
C LYS A 191 -17.28 2.28 -1.70
N PHE A 192 -16.85 1.04 -1.96
CA PHE A 192 -17.66 -0.14 -1.71
C PHE A 192 -17.93 -0.36 -0.22
N LEU A 193 -16.95 -0.09 0.65
CA LEU A 193 -17.15 -0.12 2.10
C LEU A 193 -18.17 0.96 2.53
N GLN A 194 -18.08 2.16 1.97
CA GLN A 194 -19.05 3.23 2.21
C GLN A 194 -20.45 2.87 1.68
N GLU A 195 -20.58 2.22 0.54
CA GLU A 195 -21.88 1.83 0.00
C GLU A 195 -22.54 0.72 0.84
N ARG A 196 -21.73 -0.21 1.37
CA ARG A 196 -22.23 -1.35 2.14
C ARG A 196 -22.52 -1.04 3.61
N TYR A 197 -21.73 -0.15 4.20
CA TYR A 197 -21.73 0.12 5.65
C TYR A 197 -21.88 1.62 5.97
N GLY A 198 -22.05 2.48 4.96
CA GLY A 198 -22.24 3.92 5.13
C GLY A 198 -23.61 4.25 5.70
N GLY A 199 -23.72 4.14 7.02
CA GLY A 199 -24.86 4.61 7.81
C GLY A 199 -24.46 5.09 9.21
N GLY A 200 -23.17 5.08 9.54
CA GLY A 200 -22.64 5.53 10.83
C GLY A 200 -22.33 7.04 10.89
N VAL A 201 -21.95 7.49 12.09
CA VAL A 201 -21.65 8.91 12.42
C VAL A 201 -20.47 9.47 11.59
N PHE A 202 -19.55 8.62 11.14
CA PHE A 202 -18.42 8.99 10.28
C PHE A 202 -18.39 8.15 9.00
N PRO A 203 -18.13 8.74 7.82
CA PRO A 203 -18.01 7.98 6.59
C PRO A 203 -16.78 7.06 6.63
N ILE A 204 -17.02 5.76 6.53
CA ILE A 204 -16.01 4.68 6.49
C ILE A 204 -14.98 4.92 5.39
N LEU A 205 -15.35 5.59 4.29
CA LEU A 205 -14.43 6.01 3.23
C LEU A 205 -13.24 6.81 3.79
N TYR A 206 -13.49 7.75 4.70
CA TYR A 206 -12.44 8.59 5.28
C TYR A 206 -11.58 7.79 6.26
N ILE A 207 -12.19 6.93 7.07
CA ILE A 207 -11.47 6.05 8.01
C ILE A 207 -10.55 5.09 7.25
N TRP A 208 -11.04 4.49 6.16
CA TRP A 208 -10.25 3.69 5.23
C TRP A 208 -9.10 4.51 4.63
N GLY A 209 -9.37 5.72 4.17
CA GLY A 209 -8.37 6.62 3.59
C GLY A 209 -7.26 7.01 4.56
N ILE A 210 -7.61 7.37 5.80
CA ILE A 210 -6.65 7.73 6.87
C ILE A 210 -5.79 6.52 7.23
N GLY A 211 -6.39 5.35 7.44
CA GLY A 211 -5.65 4.12 7.71
C GLY A 211 -4.70 3.73 6.57
N LEU A 212 -5.15 3.89 5.32
CA LEU A 212 -4.34 3.61 4.14
C LEU A 212 -3.17 4.60 3.98
N LEU A 213 -3.40 5.88 4.27
CA LEU A 213 -2.37 6.91 4.25
C LEU A 213 -1.31 6.63 5.33
N ALA A 214 -1.73 6.34 6.56
CA ALA A 214 -0.82 5.99 7.66
C ALA A 214 0.03 4.75 7.31
N ALA A 215 -0.58 3.73 6.70
CA ALA A 215 0.14 2.53 6.25
C ALA A 215 1.18 2.83 5.16
N GLY A 216 0.85 3.71 4.19
CA GLY A 216 1.76 4.13 3.14
C GLY A 216 2.96 4.91 3.67
N GLN A 217 2.72 5.82 4.61
CA GLN A 217 3.79 6.59 5.26
C GLN A 217 4.71 5.69 6.08
N GLY A 218 4.14 4.78 6.88
CA GLY A 218 4.90 3.82 7.67
C GLY A 218 5.82 2.95 6.80
N SER A 219 5.29 2.35 5.73
CA SER A 219 6.09 1.51 4.81
C SER A 219 7.25 2.27 4.18
N THR A 220 7.06 3.54 3.87
CA THR A 220 8.09 4.37 3.23
C THR A 220 9.23 4.67 4.20
N LEU A 221 8.91 5.03 5.45
CA LEU A 221 9.90 5.27 6.49
C LEU A 221 10.68 3.98 6.83
N THR A 222 10.00 2.86 7.02
CA THR A 222 10.64 1.57 7.36
C THR A 222 11.57 1.10 6.23
N GLY A 223 11.16 1.28 4.97
CA GLY A 223 11.98 0.90 3.81
C GLY A 223 13.27 1.71 3.69
N THR A 224 13.22 3.03 3.91
CA THR A 224 14.42 3.89 3.85
C THR A 224 15.38 3.67 5.02
N TYR A 225 14.85 3.32 6.21
CA TYR A 225 15.65 2.89 7.36
C TYR A 225 16.30 1.53 7.15
N ALA A 226 15.54 0.52 6.70
CA ALA A 226 16.10 -0.81 6.42
C ALA A 226 17.19 -0.74 5.33
N GLY A 227 16.95 0.04 4.27
CA GLY A 227 17.92 0.29 3.23
C GLY A 227 19.19 0.99 3.73
N GLN A 228 19.13 1.74 4.84
CA GLN A 228 20.33 2.30 5.48
C GLN A 228 21.22 1.21 6.01
N PHE A 229 20.66 0.38 6.89
CA PHE A 229 21.40 -0.62 7.61
C PHE A 229 21.95 -1.69 6.68
N ILE A 230 21.20 -2.05 5.63
CA ILE A 230 21.68 -2.98 4.62
C ILE A 230 22.86 -2.36 3.84
N MET A 231 22.77 -1.10 3.43
CA MET A 231 23.81 -0.46 2.62
C MET A 231 25.08 -0.13 3.42
N GLU A 232 24.93 0.38 4.64
CA GLU A 232 26.05 0.67 5.55
C GLU A 232 26.67 -0.63 6.11
N GLY A 233 25.85 -1.64 6.39
CA GLY A 233 26.32 -2.92 6.93
C GLY A 233 26.94 -3.85 5.89
N PHE A 234 26.24 -4.14 4.78
CA PHE A 234 26.70 -5.10 3.77
C PHE A 234 27.56 -4.49 2.67
N LEU A 235 27.20 -3.31 2.14
CA LEU A 235 27.94 -2.68 1.05
C LEU A 235 29.02 -1.70 1.54
N GLN A 236 29.01 -1.34 2.84
CA GLN A 236 29.89 -0.31 3.42
C GLN A 236 29.90 1.02 2.64
N LEU A 237 28.82 1.31 1.91
CA LEU A 237 28.69 2.53 1.12
C LEU A 237 28.04 3.63 1.97
N GLY A 238 28.85 4.59 2.40
CA GLY A 238 28.41 5.80 3.10
C GLY A 238 27.74 6.79 2.16
N MET A 239 26.50 6.53 1.74
CA MET A 239 25.71 7.48 0.95
C MET A 239 24.86 8.40 1.82
N ARG A 240 24.75 9.68 1.42
CA ARG A 240 23.82 10.63 2.05
C ARG A 240 22.39 10.07 1.98
N LYS A 241 21.69 10.10 3.12
CA LYS A 241 20.40 9.43 3.33
C LYS A 241 19.29 9.92 2.39
N TRP A 242 19.26 11.22 2.10
CA TRP A 242 18.36 11.81 1.10
C TRP A 242 18.61 11.27 -0.30
N LEU A 243 19.89 11.18 -0.68
CA LEU A 243 20.28 10.68 -1.98
C LEU A 243 19.88 9.20 -2.13
N ARG A 244 20.04 8.40 -1.07
CA ARG A 244 19.55 7.00 -1.05
C ARG A 244 18.03 6.91 -1.21
N SER A 245 17.27 7.71 -0.47
CA SER A 245 15.79 7.76 -0.59
C SER A 245 15.35 8.18 -1.99
N LEU A 246 16.03 9.17 -2.58
CA LEU A 246 15.75 9.58 -3.95
C LEU A 246 16.09 8.51 -4.97
N ILE A 247 17.28 7.89 -4.90
CA ILE A 247 17.70 6.87 -5.87
C ILE A 247 16.73 5.69 -5.85
N THR A 248 16.44 5.14 -4.66
CA THR A 248 15.54 3.98 -4.53
C THR A 248 14.13 4.28 -5.04
N ARG A 249 13.63 5.51 -4.84
CA ARG A 249 12.33 5.94 -5.37
C ARG A 249 12.38 6.23 -6.87
N SER A 250 13.43 6.85 -7.39
CA SER A 250 13.62 7.05 -8.83
C SER A 250 13.67 5.71 -9.56
N CYS A 251 14.38 4.71 -9.01
CA CYS A 251 14.40 3.35 -9.55
C CYS A 251 13.01 2.68 -9.53
N ALA A 252 12.13 3.04 -8.60
CA ALA A 252 10.75 2.54 -8.58
C ALA A 252 9.83 3.30 -9.56
N ILE A 253 10.07 4.60 -9.76
CA ILE A 253 9.24 5.50 -10.59
C ILE A 253 9.55 5.35 -12.08
N VAL A 254 10.82 5.16 -12.45
CA VAL A 254 11.22 5.07 -13.86
C VAL A 254 10.47 3.93 -14.59
N PRO A 255 10.38 2.70 -14.06
CA PRO A 255 9.61 1.63 -14.70
C PRO A 255 8.12 1.96 -14.82
N THR A 256 7.53 2.63 -13.83
CA THR A 256 6.10 3.00 -13.88
C THR A 256 5.83 4.07 -14.93
N MET A 257 6.71 5.06 -15.03
CA MET A 257 6.63 6.11 -16.06
C MET A 257 6.76 5.55 -17.46
N ILE A 258 7.68 4.59 -17.67
CA ILE A 258 7.85 3.93 -18.97
C ILE A 258 6.57 3.17 -19.36
N VAL A 259 5.99 2.40 -18.43
CA VAL A 259 4.75 1.66 -18.68
C VAL A 259 3.58 2.59 -18.96
N ALA A 260 3.45 3.70 -18.22
CA ALA A 260 2.41 4.69 -18.43
C ALA A 260 2.54 5.36 -19.81
N TYR A 261 3.76 5.75 -20.19
CA TYR A 261 4.03 6.35 -21.49
C TYR A 261 3.78 5.38 -22.65
N ALA A 262 4.19 4.11 -22.51
CA ALA A 262 3.93 3.08 -23.51
C ALA A 262 2.42 2.81 -23.66
N ALA A 263 1.68 2.74 -22.56
CA ALA A 263 0.23 2.59 -22.57
C ALA A 263 -0.47 3.80 -23.23
N PHE A 264 0.04 5.01 -22.98
CA PHE A 264 -0.46 6.24 -23.59
C PHE A 264 -0.22 6.28 -25.11
N ILE A 265 0.97 5.88 -25.57
CA ILE A 265 1.27 5.76 -27.01
C ILE A 265 0.35 4.72 -27.66
N LEU A 266 0.19 3.54 -27.04
CA LEU A 266 -0.72 2.50 -27.54
C LEU A 266 -2.17 2.98 -27.63
N TYR A 267 -2.62 3.77 -26.64
CA TYR A 267 -3.94 4.39 -26.66
C TYR A 267 -4.10 5.37 -27.84
N LEU A 268 -3.12 6.25 -28.05
CA LEU A 268 -3.11 7.19 -29.17
C LEU A 268 -3.14 6.48 -30.52
N ILE A 269 -2.36 5.39 -30.69
CA ILE A 269 -2.35 4.60 -31.93
C ILE A 269 -3.72 3.93 -32.15
N SER A 270 -4.32 3.36 -31.10
CA SER A 270 -5.62 2.70 -31.18
C SER A 270 -6.77 3.67 -31.52
N HIS A 271 -6.83 4.82 -30.84
CA HIS A 271 -7.86 5.83 -31.10
C HIS A 271 -7.63 6.61 -32.41
N GLY A 272 -6.38 6.84 -32.79
CA GLY A 272 -6.00 7.43 -34.08
C GLY A 272 -6.42 6.56 -35.27
N ASN A 273 -6.28 5.22 -35.16
CA ASN A 273 -6.72 4.28 -36.20
C ASN A 273 -8.25 4.19 -36.31
N SER A 274 -8.99 4.30 -35.21
CA SER A 274 -10.47 4.38 -35.27
C SER A 274 -10.97 5.67 -35.92
N TRP A 275 -10.25 6.79 -35.73
CA TRP A 275 -10.58 8.06 -36.37
C TRP A 275 -10.31 8.01 -37.89
N PHE A 276 -9.19 7.41 -38.29
CA PHE A 276 -8.83 7.23 -39.71
C PHE A 276 -9.72 6.22 -40.45
N SER A 277 -10.24 5.19 -39.77
CA SER A 277 -11.18 4.24 -40.36
C SER A 277 -12.58 4.86 -40.53
N GLY A 278 -13.07 5.63 -39.56
CA GLY A 278 -14.34 6.38 -39.69
C GLY A 278 -14.32 7.43 -40.80
N LEU A 279 -13.16 8.06 -41.07
CA LEU A 279 -12.99 8.96 -42.21
C LEU A 279 -12.99 8.23 -43.56
N ARG A 280 -12.45 7.01 -43.64
CA ARG A 280 -12.50 6.19 -44.86
C ARG A 280 -13.92 5.74 -45.19
N THR A 281 -14.74 5.39 -44.21
CA THR A 281 -16.14 5.00 -44.43
C THR A 281 -17.00 6.19 -44.86
N LYS A 282 -16.78 7.39 -44.29
CA LYS A 282 -17.48 8.61 -44.73
C LYS A 282 -17.07 9.06 -46.13
N ARG A 283 -15.81 8.85 -46.53
CA ARG A 283 -15.33 9.20 -47.88
C ARG A 283 -15.85 8.23 -48.95
N LEU A 284 -16.06 6.95 -48.61
CA LEU A 284 -16.67 5.95 -49.51
C LEU A 284 -18.21 6.06 -49.63
N GLY A 285 -18.88 6.68 -48.65
CA GLY A 285 -20.32 6.97 -48.70
C GLY A 285 -20.71 8.17 -49.57
N TYR A 286 -19.75 8.95 -50.07
CA TYR A 286 -19.99 10.10 -50.96
C TYR A 286 -19.77 9.79 -52.45
N THR A 287 -19.27 8.60 -52.80
CA THR A 287 -19.09 8.14 -54.19
C THR A 287 -20.15 7.11 -54.62
N ALA A 288 -21.23 6.97 -53.85
CA ALA A 288 -22.39 6.15 -54.21
C ALA A 288 -23.66 7.00 -54.16
N LYS A 289 -23.76 7.98 -55.07
CA LYS A 289 -25.00 8.61 -55.50
C LYS A 289 -24.83 9.08 -56.95
#